data_AF-A0A0C3E1N7-F1
#
_entry.id   AF-A0A0C3E1N7-F1
#
_cell.length_a   1.000
_cell.length_b   1.000
_cell.length_c   1.000
_cell.angle_alpha   90.00
_cell.angle_beta   90.00
_cell.angle_gamma   90.00
#
_symmetry.space_group_name_H-M   'P 1'
#
loop_
_entity.id
_entity.type
_entity.pdbx_description
1 polymer ?
#
loop_
_entity_poly.entity_id
_entity_poly.type
_entity_poly.pdbx_seq_one_letter_code
_entity_poly.pdbx_strand_id
1 'polypeptide(L)'
;MTALLKLRKGADGARGDDANALKTAVVNWLNEASSHPEPLLSPTDKSKQGFYNDVTGRLLCPVDYDWCDASIRSAIREYHPKYPVTAHTYPAFVYLKGQHDPINPSKGIFKGELLVRAFCSIFTSPSSAQAELDNEDVVGSSRKAQKVARGARTHCDVAGLLKMRSVDPRAIAYTTCQVRACILVSHLLIGLQ
;
A
#
# COMPACT_ATOMS: atom_id res chain seq x y z
N MET A 1 15.72 -31.44 6.86
CA MET A 1 14.69 -30.66 7.60
C MET A 1 15.19 -29.26 8.04
N THR A 2 16.47 -29.08 8.41
CA THR A 2 17.03 -27.83 8.94
C THR A 2 17.13 -26.65 7.95
N ALA A 3 17.33 -26.91 6.65
CA ALA A 3 17.47 -25.85 5.64
C ALA A 3 16.14 -25.11 5.37
N LEU A 4 15.02 -25.85 5.26
CA LEU A 4 13.69 -25.27 5.05
C LEU A 4 13.28 -24.35 6.22
N LEU A 5 13.59 -24.76 7.46
CA LEU A 5 13.33 -23.94 8.65
C LEU A 5 14.12 -22.63 8.62
N LYS A 6 15.39 -22.68 8.20
CA LYS A 6 16.23 -21.48 8.05
C LYS A 6 15.70 -20.55 6.96
N LEU A 7 15.26 -21.08 5.82
CA LEU A 7 14.66 -20.29 4.74
C LEU A 7 13.34 -19.64 5.19
N ARG A 8 12.47 -20.38 5.87
CA ARG A 8 11.23 -19.84 6.42
C ARG A 8 11.50 -18.72 7.42
N LYS A 9 12.43 -18.93 8.35
CA LYS A 9 12.83 -17.91 9.32
C LYS A 9 13.38 -16.65 8.63
N GLY A 10 14.18 -16.82 7.58
CA GLY A 10 14.68 -15.70 6.78
C GLY A 10 13.56 -14.94 6.07
N ALA A 11 12.61 -15.65 5.46
CA ALA A 11 11.45 -15.05 4.80
C ALA A 11 10.53 -14.32 5.79
N ASP A 12 10.26 -14.92 6.96
CA ASP A 12 9.48 -14.30 8.02
C ASP A 12 10.18 -13.03 8.56
N GLY A 13 11.51 -13.07 8.70
CA GLY A 13 12.33 -11.92 9.08
C GLY A 13 12.25 -10.77 8.06
N ALA A 14 12.49 -11.06 6.78
CA ALA A 14 12.41 -10.07 5.71
C ALA A 14 11.01 -9.42 5.63
N ARG A 15 9.94 -10.22 5.77
CA ARG A 15 8.57 -9.68 5.83
C ARG A 15 8.35 -8.77 7.04
N GLY A 16 8.94 -9.12 8.18
CA GLY A 16 8.90 -8.31 9.39
C GLY A 16 9.60 -6.96 9.21
N ASP A 17 10.78 -6.97 8.60
CA ASP A 17 11.56 -5.76 8.29
C ASP A 17 10.78 -4.84 7.32
N ASP A 18 10.23 -5.40 6.24
CA ASP A 18 9.39 -4.66 5.29
C ASP A 18 8.16 -4.04 5.98
N ALA A 19 7.47 -4.80 6.83
CA ALA A 19 6.28 -4.33 7.54
C ALA A 19 6.64 -3.19 8.51
N ASN A 20 7.77 -3.29 9.21
CA ASN A 20 8.24 -2.27 10.13
C ASN A 20 8.65 -0.99 9.38
N ALA A 21 9.37 -1.12 8.27
CA ALA A 21 9.76 0.02 7.43
C ALA A 21 8.53 0.73 6.83
N LEU A 22 7.57 -0.03 6.29
CA LEU A 22 6.35 0.52 5.71
C LEU A 22 5.43 1.16 6.74
N LYS A 23 5.36 0.63 7.97
CA LYS A 23 4.50 1.19 9.03
C LYS A 23 4.74 2.69 9.21
N THR A 24 6.01 3.09 9.34
CA THR A 24 6.38 4.50 9.51
C THR A 24 6.27 5.28 8.19
N ALA A 25 6.74 4.70 7.08
CA ALA A 25 6.74 5.38 5.79
C ALA A 25 5.33 5.72 5.30
N VAL A 26 4.40 4.76 5.37
CA VAL A 26 2.99 4.95 4.97
C VAL A 26 2.35 6.06 5.78
N VAL A 27 2.52 6.07 7.10
CA VAL A 27 1.97 7.11 7.96
C VAL A 27 2.50 8.49 7.57
N ASN A 28 3.81 8.61 7.32
CA ASN A 28 4.41 9.87 6.88
C ASN A 28 3.84 10.34 5.54
N TRP A 29 3.75 9.45 4.54
CA TRP A 29 3.18 9.80 3.24
C TRP A 29 1.72 10.26 3.33
N LEU A 30 0.92 9.62 4.20
CA LEU A 30 -0.46 10.03 4.42
C LEU A 30 -0.56 11.39 5.13
N ASN A 31 0.30 11.64 6.12
CA ASN A 31 0.36 12.92 6.81
C ASN A 31 0.82 14.04 5.86
N GLU A 32 1.81 13.79 5.00
CA GLU A 32 2.31 14.74 3.99
C GLU A 32 1.25 15.08 2.93
N ALA A 33 0.44 14.10 2.52
CA ALA A 33 -0.62 14.28 1.53
C ALA A 33 -1.88 14.99 2.10
N SER A 34 -2.01 15.05 3.43
CA SER A 34 -3.21 15.57 4.09
C SER A 34 -3.07 17.06 4.39
N SER A 35 -3.81 17.92 3.67
CA SER A 35 -3.81 19.37 3.87
C SER A 35 -4.84 19.89 4.91
N HIS A 36 -5.55 18.99 5.60
CA HIS A 36 -6.75 19.28 6.39
C HIS A 36 -6.55 19.06 7.90
N PRO A 37 -7.41 19.62 8.79
CA PRO A 37 -7.22 19.59 10.25
C PRO A 37 -7.56 18.24 10.90
N GLU A 38 -7.26 17.12 10.23
CA GLU A 38 -7.28 15.81 10.89
C GLU A 38 -6.05 15.64 11.79
N PRO A 39 -6.20 15.04 12.98
CA PRO A 39 -5.05 14.71 13.80
C PRO A 39 -4.08 13.83 13.01
N LEU A 40 -2.80 14.20 13.04
CA LEU A 40 -1.74 13.42 12.39
C LEU A 40 -1.80 11.96 12.84
N LEU A 41 -1.65 11.06 11.88
CA LEU A 41 -1.54 9.64 12.15
C LEU A 41 -0.24 9.39 12.92
N SER A 42 -0.32 8.63 14.01
CA SER A 42 0.85 8.23 14.79
C SER A 42 1.52 7.00 14.16
N PRO A 43 2.84 7.01 13.92
CA PRO A 43 3.57 5.82 13.49
C PRO A 43 3.61 4.72 14.56
N THR A 44 3.47 5.11 15.84
CA THR A 44 3.58 4.19 16.98
C THR A 44 2.22 3.67 17.41
N ASP A 45 1.22 4.54 17.42
CA ASP A 45 -0.16 4.24 17.85
C ASP A 45 -1.10 4.03 16.65
N LYS A 46 -1.54 2.78 16.47
CA LYS A 46 -2.48 2.39 15.42
C LYS A 46 -3.95 2.48 15.83
N SER A 47 -4.27 2.81 17.10
CA SER A 47 -5.63 2.76 17.63
C SER A 47 -6.63 3.62 16.84
N LYS A 48 -6.13 4.73 16.27
CA LYS A 48 -6.90 5.68 15.47
C LYS A 48 -6.87 5.42 13.97
N GLN A 49 -6.23 4.34 13.49
CA GLN A 49 -6.16 4.02 12.06
C GLN A 49 -7.37 3.16 11.61
N GLY A 50 -7.34 2.64 10.39
CA GLY A 50 -8.43 1.82 9.85
C GLY A 50 -9.68 2.64 9.49
N PHE A 51 -10.86 2.08 9.72
CA PHE A 51 -12.13 2.75 9.39
C PHE A 51 -12.50 3.88 10.36
N TYR A 52 -11.85 3.99 11.53
CA TYR A 52 -12.12 5.06 12.50
C TYR A 52 -11.47 6.40 12.14
N ASN A 53 -10.47 6.40 11.25
CA ASN A 53 -9.92 7.61 10.65
C ASN A 53 -10.41 7.75 9.20
N ASP A 54 -10.68 8.98 8.79
CA ASP A 54 -11.29 9.27 7.50
C ASP A 54 -10.30 9.10 6.33
N VAL A 55 -9.02 9.44 6.51
CA VAL A 55 -7.97 9.20 5.50
C VAL A 55 -7.76 7.70 5.28
N THR A 56 -7.47 6.94 6.34
CA THR A 56 -7.23 5.50 6.21
C THR A 56 -8.49 4.72 5.83
N GLY A 57 -9.65 5.15 6.32
CA GLY A 57 -10.93 4.55 6.00
C GLY A 57 -11.30 4.72 4.53
N ARG A 58 -11.07 5.91 3.94
CA ARG A 58 -11.25 6.16 2.50
C ARG A 58 -10.39 5.23 1.65
N LEU A 59 -9.14 5.01 2.05
CA LEU A 59 -8.21 4.12 1.34
C LEU A 59 -8.62 2.65 1.43
N LEU A 60 -9.18 2.23 2.56
CA LEU A 60 -9.62 0.86 2.82
C LEU A 60 -11.03 0.56 2.31
N CYS A 61 -11.84 1.58 2.08
CA CYS A 61 -13.22 1.45 1.62
C CYS A 61 -13.25 0.56 0.37
N PRO A 62 -14.10 -0.48 0.34
CA PRO A 62 -14.40 -1.19 -0.89
C PRO A 62 -14.78 -0.20 -2.00
N VAL A 63 -14.25 -0.43 -3.19
CA VAL A 63 -14.48 0.44 -4.35
C VAL A 63 -15.94 0.54 -4.81
N ASP A 64 -16.79 -0.38 -4.34
CA ASP A 64 -18.23 -0.38 -4.63
C ASP A 64 -19.02 0.59 -3.72
N TYR A 65 -18.36 1.19 -2.72
CA TYR A 65 -18.99 2.04 -1.72
C TYR A 65 -18.40 3.46 -1.77
N ASP A 66 -19.26 4.46 -1.62
CA ASP A 66 -18.83 5.85 -1.49
C ASP A 66 -18.52 6.20 -0.04
N TRP A 67 -17.23 6.34 0.29
CA TRP A 67 -16.79 6.75 1.62
C TRP A 67 -17.22 8.19 2.00
N CYS A 68 -17.50 9.03 1.00
CA CYS A 68 -17.98 10.40 1.25
C CYS A 68 -19.44 10.43 1.73
N ASP A 69 -20.22 9.38 1.46
CA ASP A 69 -21.55 9.21 2.04
C ASP A 69 -21.41 8.86 3.53
N ALA A 70 -21.83 9.80 4.39
CA ALA A 70 -21.76 9.64 5.83
C ALA A 70 -22.56 8.42 6.34
N SER A 71 -23.66 8.05 5.66
CA SER A 71 -24.47 6.90 6.04
C SER A 71 -23.73 5.59 5.77
N ILE A 72 -23.08 5.48 4.61
CA ILE A 72 -22.25 4.31 4.23
C ILE A 72 -21.05 4.21 5.17
N ARG A 73 -20.36 5.33 5.42
CA ARG A 73 -19.21 5.37 6.32
C ARG A 73 -19.56 4.93 7.74
N SER A 74 -20.66 5.42 8.31
CA SER A 74 -21.14 4.97 9.63
C SER A 74 -21.51 3.49 9.61
N ALA A 75 -22.20 3.03 8.57
CA ALA A 75 -22.60 1.63 8.43
C ALA A 75 -21.38 0.68 8.34
N ILE A 76 -20.32 1.08 7.64
CA ILE A 76 -19.05 0.33 7.59
C ILE A 76 -18.39 0.27 8.98
N ARG A 77 -18.35 1.40 9.71
CA ARG A 77 -17.79 1.47 11.08
C ARG A 77 -18.56 0.61 12.08
N GLU A 78 -19.86 0.44 11.87
CA GLU A 78 -20.76 -0.35 12.70
C GLU A 78 -20.91 -1.81 12.23
N TYR A 79 -20.16 -2.23 11.20
CA TYR A 79 -20.23 -3.58 10.64
C TYR A 79 -21.64 -3.97 10.14
N HIS A 80 -22.38 -3.00 9.61
CA HIS A 80 -23.74 -3.21 9.15
C HIS A 80 -23.80 -4.24 8.00
N PRO A 81 -24.69 -5.25 8.04
CA PRO A 81 -24.69 -6.36 7.09
C PRO A 81 -24.97 -5.97 5.64
N LYS A 82 -25.56 -4.78 5.41
CA LYS A 82 -25.78 -4.22 4.06
C LYS A 82 -24.49 -3.72 3.38
N TYR A 83 -23.47 -3.37 4.15
CA TYR A 83 -22.21 -2.83 3.62
C TYR A 83 -21.01 -3.65 4.12
N PRO A 84 -20.96 -4.96 3.81
CA PRO A 84 -19.88 -5.82 4.27
C PRO A 84 -18.58 -5.43 3.58
N VAL A 85 -17.51 -5.31 4.36
CA VAL A 85 -16.14 -5.19 3.85
C VAL A 85 -15.55 -6.61 3.78
N THR A 86 -15.51 -7.19 2.58
CA THR A 86 -15.08 -8.58 2.39
C THR A 86 -13.74 -8.67 1.66
N ALA A 87 -13.24 -9.89 1.46
CA ALA A 87 -12.06 -10.14 0.62
C ALA A 87 -12.38 -10.15 -0.90
N HIS A 88 -13.66 -10.08 -1.29
CA HIS A 88 -14.10 -10.15 -2.69
C HIS A 88 -14.03 -8.80 -3.41
N THR A 89 -13.86 -7.71 -2.67
CA THR A 89 -13.82 -6.36 -3.20
C THR A 89 -12.46 -5.73 -2.93
N TYR A 90 -11.97 -4.94 -3.88
CA TYR A 90 -10.70 -4.26 -3.75
C TYR A 90 -10.86 -3.01 -2.86
N PRO A 91 -9.87 -2.72 -2.00
CA PRO A 91 -9.81 -1.44 -1.33
C PRO A 91 -9.41 -0.32 -2.31
N ALA A 92 -9.91 0.89 -2.09
CA ALA A 92 -9.69 2.03 -2.98
C ALA A 92 -8.20 2.33 -3.25
N PHE A 93 -7.29 2.12 -2.27
CA PHE A 93 -5.86 2.41 -2.44
C PHE A 93 -5.17 1.62 -3.55
N VAL A 94 -5.79 0.54 -4.05
CA VAL A 94 -5.27 -0.25 -5.18
C VAL A 94 -5.44 0.50 -6.51
N TYR A 95 -6.44 1.36 -6.63
CA TYR A 95 -6.77 2.07 -7.86
C TYR A 95 -6.06 3.42 -7.96
N LEU A 96 -5.72 3.80 -9.20
CA LEU A 96 -5.18 5.13 -9.51
C LEU A 96 -6.14 6.21 -8.98
N LYS A 97 -5.60 7.13 -8.15
CA LYS A 97 -6.37 8.19 -7.47
C LYS A 97 -7.56 7.68 -6.65
N GLY A 98 -7.61 6.39 -6.31
CA GLY A 98 -8.74 5.75 -5.65
C GLY A 98 -10.01 5.64 -6.50
N GLN A 99 -9.91 5.80 -7.82
CA GLN A 99 -11.07 5.83 -8.72
C GLN A 99 -11.27 4.48 -9.41
N HIS A 100 -12.41 3.85 -9.10
CA HIS A 100 -12.86 2.62 -9.76
C HIS A 100 -13.90 2.94 -10.83
N ASP A 101 -13.71 2.36 -12.01
CA ASP A 101 -14.63 2.45 -13.14
C ASP A 101 -15.44 1.15 -13.23
N PRO A 102 -16.74 1.12 -12.88
CA PRO A 102 -17.53 -0.10 -12.91
C PRO A 102 -17.76 -0.64 -14.33
N ILE A 103 -17.60 0.21 -15.36
CA ILE A 103 -17.71 -0.20 -16.77
C ILE A 103 -16.39 -0.85 -17.22
N ASN A 104 -15.27 -0.37 -16.69
CA ASN A 104 -13.94 -0.92 -16.96
C ASN A 104 -13.12 -1.13 -15.67
N PRO A 105 -13.38 -2.21 -14.90
CA PRO A 105 -12.72 -2.45 -13.60
C PRO A 105 -11.21 -2.63 -13.70
N SER A 106 -10.68 -2.96 -14.89
CA SER A 106 -9.23 -3.07 -15.11
C SER A 106 -8.52 -1.71 -15.16
N LYS A 107 -9.28 -0.62 -15.37
CA LYS A 107 -8.73 0.72 -15.52
C LYS A 107 -8.14 1.18 -14.20
N GLY A 108 -6.83 1.44 -14.22
CA GLY A 108 -6.12 2.00 -13.07
C GLY A 108 -5.92 1.06 -11.89
N ILE A 109 -6.34 -0.21 -11.98
CA ILE A 109 -6.09 -1.20 -10.92
C ILE A 109 -4.57 -1.41 -10.75
N PHE A 110 -4.15 -1.57 -9.50
CA PHE A 110 -2.74 -1.68 -9.08
C PHE A 110 -1.84 -0.47 -9.41
N LYS A 111 -2.44 0.67 -9.79
CA LYS A 111 -1.74 1.94 -10.04
C LYS A 111 -1.99 2.98 -8.94
N GLY A 112 -2.59 2.59 -7.82
CA GLY A 112 -2.78 3.49 -6.69
C GLY A 112 -1.45 3.99 -6.12
N GLU A 113 -1.39 5.29 -5.84
CA GLU A 113 -0.15 5.97 -5.46
C GLU A 113 0.50 5.35 -4.22
N LEU A 114 -0.29 5.08 -3.17
CA LEU A 114 0.20 4.45 -1.96
C LEU A 114 0.79 3.05 -2.23
N LEU A 115 0.14 2.27 -3.11
CA LEU A 115 0.60 0.94 -3.50
C LEU A 115 1.91 1.01 -4.29
N VAL A 116 2.02 1.94 -5.24
CA VAL A 116 3.23 2.15 -6.05
C VAL A 116 4.41 2.61 -5.17
N ARG A 117 4.18 3.57 -4.27
CA ARG A 117 5.22 4.02 -3.31
C ARG A 117 5.69 2.87 -2.41
N ALA A 118 4.77 2.07 -1.88
CA ALA A 118 5.11 0.91 -1.06
C ALA A 118 5.87 -0.17 -1.86
N PHE A 119 5.48 -0.42 -3.11
CA PHE A 119 6.19 -1.33 -4.00
C PHE A 119 7.64 -0.87 -4.22
N CYS A 120 7.83 0.41 -4.54
CA CYS A 120 9.15 0.99 -4.70
C CYS A 120 9.99 0.88 -3.43
N SER A 121 9.40 1.14 -2.26
CA SER A 121 10.09 1.03 -0.98
C SER A 121 10.60 -0.39 -0.68
N ILE A 122 9.78 -1.41 -0.95
CA ILE A 122 10.15 -2.83 -0.75
C ILE A 122 11.16 -3.30 -1.79
N PHE A 123 10.84 -3.13 -3.07
CA PHE A 123 11.54 -3.84 -4.15
C PHE A 123 12.70 -3.06 -4.75
N THR A 124 12.73 -1.73 -4.59
CA THR A 124 13.75 -0.88 -5.20
C THR A 124 14.58 -0.16 -4.14
N SER A 125 14.15 1.01 -3.70
CA SER A 125 14.76 1.73 -2.60
C SER A 125 13.73 2.66 -1.96
N PRO A 126 13.87 2.98 -0.65
CA PRO A 126 13.06 4.01 -0.01
C PRO A 126 13.07 5.30 -0.83
N SER A 127 14.23 5.77 -1.30
CA SER A 127 14.39 6.99 -2.11
C SER A 127 13.59 7.01 -3.42
N SER A 128 13.25 5.84 -3.98
CA SER A 128 12.44 5.74 -5.19
C SER A 128 10.94 5.91 -4.90
N ALA A 129 10.54 5.80 -3.63
CA ALA A 129 9.16 5.99 -3.19
C ALA A 129 8.76 7.46 -3.01
N GLN A 130 9.73 8.39 -2.93
CA GLN A 130 9.48 9.85 -2.90
C GLN A 130 9.60 10.52 -4.28
N ALA A 131 9.81 9.75 -5.36
CA ALA A 131 9.78 10.33 -6.69
C ALA A 131 8.34 10.74 -7.03
N GLU A 132 8.15 11.97 -7.51
CA GLU A 132 6.87 12.46 -8.03
C GLU A 132 6.34 11.48 -9.08
N LEU A 133 5.12 11.00 -8.86
CA LEU A 133 4.46 10.10 -9.79
C LEU A 133 3.69 10.94 -10.82
N ASP A 134 4.37 11.34 -11.89
CA ASP A 134 3.73 11.94 -13.08
C ASP A 134 2.81 10.88 -13.72
N ASN A 135 1.54 10.86 -13.30
CA ASN A 135 0.55 9.89 -13.73
C ASN A 135 -0.31 10.43 -14.88
N GLU A 136 0.26 10.47 -16.07
CA GLU A 136 -0.42 10.44 -17.38
C GLU A 136 0.45 9.57 -18.30
N ASP A 137 -0.16 8.78 -19.19
CA ASP A 137 0.48 7.76 -20.03
C ASP A 137 1.59 8.31 -20.97
N VAL A 138 2.77 8.61 -20.44
CA VAL A 138 3.95 8.97 -21.23
C VAL A 138 5.09 8.02 -20.89
N VAL A 139 5.28 7.07 -21.81
CA VAL A 139 6.54 6.35 -21.98
C VAL A 139 7.66 7.39 -22.11
N GLY A 140 8.49 7.46 -21.06
CA GLY A 140 9.85 7.96 -21.13
C GLY A 140 10.03 9.45 -20.93
N SER A 141 10.62 9.85 -19.80
CA SER A 141 11.85 10.66 -19.84
C SER A 141 12.54 10.83 -18.48
N SER A 142 11.80 10.79 -17.36
CA SER A 142 12.37 11.25 -16.08
C SER A 142 13.39 10.31 -15.40
N ARG A 143 13.51 9.04 -15.83
CA ARG A 143 14.42 8.05 -15.21
C ARG A 143 15.91 8.26 -15.54
N LYS A 144 16.27 9.10 -16.51
CA LYS A 144 17.67 9.29 -16.93
C LYS A 144 18.44 10.34 -16.11
N ALA A 145 17.77 11.28 -15.45
CA ALA A 145 18.46 12.42 -14.81
C ALA A 145 19.24 12.06 -13.53
N GLN A 146 18.85 11.01 -12.81
CA GLN A 146 19.48 10.66 -11.52
C GLN A 146 20.67 9.68 -11.62
N LYS A 147 21.01 9.19 -12.82
CA LYS A 147 22.08 8.20 -13.00
C LYS A 147 23.50 8.77 -12.84
N VAL A 148 23.65 10.10 -12.78
CA VAL A 148 24.95 10.78 -12.92
C VAL A 148 25.71 10.94 -11.59
N ALA A 149 25.08 10.71 -10.43
CA ALA A 149 25.69 11.09 -9.13
C ALA A 149 26.07 9.94 -8.18
N ARG A 150 25.86 8.65 -8.54
CA ARG A 150 26.09 7.54 -7.61
C ARG A 150 27.29 6.70 -8.04
N GLY A 151 28.34 6.71 -7.21
CA GLY A 151 29.47 5.78 -7.30
C GLY A 151 29.02 4.31 -7.33
N ALA A 152 29.95 3.40 -7.59
CA ALA A 152 29.69 1.97 -7.77
C ALA A 152 28.72 1.43 -6.70
N ARG A 153 27.50 1.03 -7.13
CA ARG A 153 26.51 0.42 -6.23
C ARG A 153 27.10 -0.88 -5.69
N THR A 154 27.34 -0.92 -4.38
CA THR A 154 27.88 -2.10 -3.69
C THR A 154 26.84 -3.22 -3.50
N HIS A 155 25.54 -2.94 -3.74
CA HIS A 155 24.45 -3.91 -3.61
C HIS A 155 23.35 -3.67 -4.66
N CYS A 156 22.76 -4.73 -5.18
CA CYS A 156 21.58 -4.67 -6.07
C CYS A 156 20.30 -4.50 -5.23
N ASP A 157 19.30 -3.80 -5.75
CA ASP A 157 17.99 -3.75 -5.09
C ASP A 157 17.28 -5.12 -5.13
N VAL A 158 16.22 -5.29 -4.36
CA VAL A 158 15.50 -6.57 -4.25
C VAL A 158 14.94 -6.99 -5.61
N ALA A 159 14.46 -6.06 -6.43
CA ALA A 159 14.02 -6.31 -7.80
C ALA A 159 15.17 -6.86 -8.67
N GLY A 160 16.36 -6.30 -8.55
CA GLY A 160 17.58 -6.78 -9.19
C GLY A 160 18.00 -8.16 -8.72
N LEU A 161 17.95 -8.43 -7.41
CA LEU A 161 18.21 -9.75 -6.81
C LEU A 161 17.22 -10.81 -7.32
N LEU A 162 15.95 -10.44 -7.44
CA LEU A 162 14.88 -11.28 -7.98
C LEU A 162 14.85 -11.32 -9.52
N LYS A 163 15.74 -10.56 -10.19
CA LYS A 163 15.83 -10.43 -11.65
C LYS A 163 14.51 -10.00 -12.31
N MET A 164 13.75 -9.13 -11.63
CA MET A 164 12.46 -8.63 -12.11
C MET A 164 12.66 -7.73 -13.34
N ARG A 165 12.15 -8.16 -14.50
CA ARG A 165 12.09 -7.34 -15.74
C ARG A 165 10.74 -6.65 -15.93
N SER A 166 9.72 -7.21 -15.30
CA SER A 166 8.37 -6.67 -15.19
C SER A 166 7.89 -6.91 -13.76
N VAL A 167 6.86 -6.17 -13.34
CA VAL A 167 6.26 -6.37 -12.02
C VAL A 167 5.56 -7.74 -11.99
N ASP A 168 5.91 -8.56 -11.00
CA ASP A 168 5.31 -9.89 -10.78
C ASP A 168 3.96 -9.73 -10.04
N PRO A 169 2.87 -10.38 -10.47
CA PRO A 169 1.60 -10.39 -9.73
C PRO A 169 1.74 -10.77 -8.25
N ARG A 170 2.67 -11.67 -7.91
CA ARG A 170 2.97 -12.06 -6.52
C ARG A 170 3.55 -10.90 -5.72
N ALA A 171 4.40 -10.09 -6.34
CA ALA A 171 4.97 -8.90 -5.72
C ALA A 171 3.88 -7.84 -5.47
N ILE A 172 2.95 -7.66 -6.41
CA ILE A 172 1.78 -6.77 -6.23
C ILE A 172 0.91 -7.26 -5.07
N ALA A 173 0.59 -8.55 -5.03
CA ALA A 173 -0.21 -9.13 -3.96
C ALA A 173 0.49 -8.97 -2.60
N TYR A 174 1.79 -9.23 -2.53
CA TYR A 174 2.59 -9.02 -1.33
C TYR A 174 2.55 -7.57 -0.85
N THR A 175 2.84 -6.61 -1.73
CA THR A 175 2.81 -5.18 -1.38
C THR A 175 1.41 -4.76 -0.92
N THR A 176 0.36 -5.23 -1.59
CA THR A 176 -1.03 -4.92 -1.22
C THR A 176 -1.35 -5.42 0.19
N CYS A 177 -0.93 -6.64 0.54
CA CYS A 177 -1.09 -7.18 1.89
C CYS A 177 -0.32 -6.36 2.94
N GLN A 178 0.93 -5.97 2.64
CA GLN A 178 1.74 -5.17 3.55
C GLN A 178 1.12 -3.78 3.78
N VAL A 179 0.68 -3.09 2.72
CA VAL A 179 0.01 -1.78 2.82
C VAL A 179 -1.28 -1.89 3.63
N ARG A 180 -2.13 -2.88 3.33
CA ARG A 180 -3.37 -3.13 4.07
C ARG A 180 -3.09 -3.36 5.55
N ALA A 181 -2.07 -4.16 5.89
CA ALA A 181 -1.69 -4.40 7.27
C ALA A 181 -1.16 -3.14 7.98
N CYS A 182 -0.50 -2.21 7.26
CA CYS A 182 -0.04 -0.94 7.82
C CYS A 182 -1.22 -0.04 8.21
N ILE A 183 -2.24 0.10 7.35
CA ILE A 183 -3.33 1.08 7.56
C ILE A 183 -4.55 0.51 8.30
N LEU A 184 -4.66 -0.81 8.45
CA LEU A 184 -5.72 -1.47 9.22
C LEU A 184 -5.29 -1.70 10.68
N VAL A 185 -6.22 -1.50 11.62
CA VAL A 185 -6.03 -1.90 13.03
C VAL A 185 -6.17 -3.42 13.14
N SER A 186 -5.20 -4.07 13.78
CA SER A 186 -5.03 -5.53 13.81
C SER A 186 -6.20 -6.32 14.43
N HIS A 187 -7.22 -5.65 15.00
CA HIS A 187 -8.39 -6.31 15.56
C HIS A 187 -9.34 -6.93 14.52
N LEU A 188 -9.17 -6.64 13.22
CA LEU A 188 -10.00 -7.25 12.16
C LEU A 188 -9.48 -8.59 11.61
N LEU A 189 -8.26 -9.01 11.94
CA LEU A 189 -7.65 -10.23 11.37
C LEU A 189 -8.09 -11.52 12.06
N ILE A 190 -8.90 -11.45 13.12
CA ILE A 190 -9.31 -12.62 13.93
C ILE A 190 -10.72 -13.11 13.58
N GLY A 191 -11.46 -12.42 12.69
CA GLY A 191 -12.85 -12.75 12.35
C GLY A 191 -13.08 -13.50 11.03
N LEU A 192 -12.02 -13.92 10.33
CA LEU A 192 -12.12 -14.69 9.09
C LEU A 192 -11.39 -16.03 9.24
N GLN A 193 -11.89 -16.88 10.14
CA GLN A 193 -11.67 -18.33 10.14
C GLN A 193 -13.01 -19.03 10.28
#